data_AF-A0A662PWU4-F1
#
_entry.id   AF-A0A662PWU4-F1
#
_cell.length_a   1.000
_cell.length_b   1.000
_cell.length_c   1.000
_cell.angle_alpha   90.00
_cell.angle_beta   90.00
_cell.angle_gamma   90.00
#
_symmetry.space_group_name_H-M   'P 1'
#
loop_
_entity.id
_entity.type
_entity.pdbx_description
1 polymer ?
#
loop_
_entity_poly.entity_id
_entity_poly.type
_entity_poly.pdbx_seq_one_letter_code
_entity_poly.pdbx_strand_id
1 'polypeptide(L)'
;MNELWMILLIVVFGVLSLEIGFSTAILEIVAGVIGGNLFGGISPSWMSFIANYGLLGLMFLAGLEIDRDELKKHFRRSSILALSAYLIPFIVIFATALAITLDLGQSTLIAISLSTTSLALLYPLLRERGYLNLEIGHVILSAAMLVDIFSMISLSIAFSAITYLSLIFLIILALFMFHAPRVGRWLFARYSENLAEIELKFILLVLLALLFFAERVMISEAVLA
;
A
#
# COMPACT_ATOMS: atom_id res chain seq x y z
N MET A 1 -28.53 -11.28 -10.05
CA MET A 1 -28.40 -12.62 -9.42
C MET A 1 -26.96 -13.10 -9.39
N ASN A 2 -26.21 -12.98 -10.49
CA ASN A 2 -24.79 -13.33 -10.57
C ASN A 2 -23.90 -12.70 -9.48
N GLU A 3 -24.20 -11.45 -9.10
CA GLU A 3 -23.50 -10.73 -8.04
C GLU A 3 -23.61 -11.40 -6.66
N LEU A 4 -24.80 -11.94 -6.32
CA LEU A 4 -25.01 -12.64 -5.05
C LEU A 4 -24.21 -13.94 -4.97
N TRP A 5 -24.08 -14.65 -6.09
CA TRP A 5 -23.25 -15.85 -6.16
C TRP A 5 -21.78 -15.56 -5.97
N MET A 6 -21.29 -14.43 -6.50
CA MET A 6 -19.91 -13.99 -6.29
C MET A 6 -19.65 -13.66 -4.82
N ILE A 7 -20.54 -12.92 -4.17
CA ILE A 7 -20.43 -12.62 -2.73
C ILE A 7 -20.44 -13.92 -1.91
N LEU A 8 -21.35 -14.84 -2.23
CA LEU A 8 -21.43 -16.13 -1.55
C LEU A 8 -20.13 -16.93 -1.72
N LEU A 9 -19.55 -16.96 -2.93
CA LEU A 9 -18.26 -17.62 -3.16
C LEU A 9 -17.14 -17.00 -2.33
N ILE A 10 -17.05 -15.66 -2.27
CA ILE A 10 -16.04 -14.95 -1.49
C ILE A 10 -16.17 -15.33 -0.01
N VAL A 11 -17.39 -15.28 0.55
CA VAL A 11 -17.64 -15.64 1.95
C VAL A 11 -17.31 -17.11 2.23
N VAL A 12 -17.71 -18.03 1.33
CA VAL A 12 -17.42 -19.46 1.49
C VAL A 12 -15.92 -19.72 1.47
N PHE A 13 -15.18 -19.11 0.55
CA PHE A 13 -13.72 -19.24 0.48
C PHE A 13 -13.03 -18.60 1.69
N GLY A 14 -13.56 -17.50 2.22
CA GLY A 14 -13.08 -16.88 3.44
C GLY A 14 -13.34 -17.72 4.70
N VAL A 15 -14.42 -18.51 4.75
CA VAL A 15 -14.62 -19.47 5.84
C VAL A 15 -13.70 -20.69 5.65
N LEU A 16 -13.56 -21.19 4.43
CA LEU A 16 -12.67 -22.30 4.11
C LEU A 16 -11.20 -21.96 4.40
N SER A 17 -10.76 -20.71 4.24
CA SER A 17 -9.38 -20.32 4.57
C SER A 17 -9.05 -20.57 6.03
N LEU A 18 -10.01 -20.33 6.93
CA LEU A 18 -9.87 -20.53 8.36
C LEU A 18 -9.72 -22.00 8.72
N GLU A 19 -10.41 -22.90 8.01
CA GLU A 19 -10.30 -24.35 8.20
C GLU A 19 -8.97 -24.91 7.65
N ILE A 20 -8.53 -24.43 6.49
CA ILE A 20 -7.33 -24.93 5.79
C ILE A 20 -6.05 -24.28 6.38
N GLY A 21 -6.16 -23.16 7.10
CA GLY A 21 -5.04 -22.42 7.67
C GLY A 21 -4.27 -21.57 6.64
N PHE A 22 -4.90 -21.24 5.51
CA PHE A 22 -4.36 -20.34 4.49
C PHE A 22 -4.76 -18.88 4.74
N SER A 23 -4.10 -17.93 4.07
CA SER A 23 -4.48 -16.51 4.12
C SER A 23 -5.89 -16.33 3.55
N THR A 24 -6.77 -15.68 4.32
CA THR A 24 -8.15 -15.39 3.89
C THR A 24 -8.15 -14.55 2.62
N ALA A 25 -7.34 -13.49 2.57
CA ALA A 25 -7.25 -12.61 1.41
C ALA A 25 -6.87 -13.35 0.12
N ILE A 26 -5.99 -14.36 0.20
CA ILE A 26 -5.60 -15.15 -0.98
C ILE A 26 -6.80 -15.95 -1.50
N LEU A 27 -7.54 -16.63 -0.62
CA LEU A 27 -8.70 -17.42 -1.05
C LEU A 27 -9.85 -16.55 -1.52
N GLU A 28 -10.07 -15.37 -0.94
CA GLU A 28 -11.06 -14.40 -1.42
C GLU A 28 -10.72 -13.87 -2.82
N ILE A 29 -9.43 -13.61 -3.12
CA ILE A 29 -8.99 -13.25 -4.47
C ILE A 29 -9.26 -14.39 -5.44
N VAL A 30 -8.92 -15.63 -5.06
CA VAL A 30 -9.20 -16.83 -5.89
C VAL A 30 -10.71 -16.98 -6.14
N ALA A 31 -11.54 -16.76 -5.12
CA ALA A 31 -12.99 -16.77 -5.25
C ALA A 31 -13.49 -15.68 -6.20
N GLY A 32 -12.93 -14.48 -6.13
CA GLY A 32 -13.22 -13.38 -7.05
C GLY A 32 -12.84 -13.72 -8.49
N VAL A 33 -11.67 -14.32 -8.72
CA VAL A 33 -11.22 -14.77 -10.05
C VAL A 33 -12.15 -15.85 -10.60
N ILE A 34 -12.48 -16.87 -9.80
CA ILE A 34 -13.40 -17.94 -10.20
C ILE A 34 -14.79 -17.36 -10.48
N GLY A 35 -15.34 -16.58 -9.57
CA GLY A 35 -16.66 -15.96 -9.71
C GLY A 35 -16.74 -15.02 -10.91
N GLY A 36 -15.72 -14.20 -11.14
CA GLY A 36 -15.63 -13.30 -12.29
C GLY A 36 -15.67 -14.06 -13.62
N ASN A 37 -14.89 -15.14 -13.74
CA ASN A 37 -14.86 -15.97 -14.95
C ASN A 37 -16.15 -16.77 -15.17
N LEU A 38 -16.77 -17.29 -14.10
CA LEU A 38 -18.00 -18.08 -14.20
C LEU A 38 -19.26 -17.25 -14.47
N PHE A 39 -19.31 -16.01 -13.94
CA PHE A 39 -20.54 -15.22 -13.93
C PHE A 39 -20.54 -14.00 -14.85
N GLY A 40 -19.57 -13.90 -15.77
CA GLY A 40 -19.59 -12.96 -16.89
C GLY A 40 -18.80 -11.65 -16.69
N GLY A 41 -17.86 -11.59 -15.77
CA GLY A 41 -16.76 -10.61 -15.75
C GLY A 41 -17.10 -9.15 -15.46
N ILE A 42 -18.37 -8.78 -15.23
CA ILE A 42 -18.76 -7.40 -14.94
C ILE A 42 -18.77 -7.22 -13.42
N SER A 43 -17.75 -6.53 -12.89
CA SER A 43 -17.82 -5.94 -11.55
C SER A 43 -18.80 -4.76 -11.60
N PRO A 44 -19.95 -4.80 -10.91
CA PRO A 44 -20.83 -3.65 -10.81
C PRO A 44 -20.08 -2.45 -10.21
N SER A 45 -20.47 -1.24 -10.58
CA SER A 45 -19.83 -0.01 -10.07
C SER A 45 -19.83 0.06 -8.53
N TRP A 46 -20.89 -0.44 -7.87
CA TRP A 46 -20.98 -0.51 -6.42
C TRP A 46 -19.95 -1.46 -5.80
N MET A 47 -19.64 -2.57 -6.47
CA MET A 47 -18.67 -3.56 -5.99
C MET A 47 -17.25 -3.00 -6.11
N SER A 48 -16.93 -2.37 -7.23
CA SER A 48 -15.66 -1.65 -7.41
C SER A 48 -15.50 -0.52 -6.38
N PHE A 49 -16.58 0.20 -6.05
CA PHE A 49 -16.56 1.21 -4.99
C PHE A 49 -16.23 0.62 -3.62
N ILE A 50 -16.90 -0.48 -3.23
CA ILE A 50 -16.64 -1.16 -1.95
C ILE A 50 -15.21 -1.73 -1.93
N ALA A 51 -14.74 -2.32 -3.03
CA ALA A 51 -13.38 -2.85 -3.13
C ALA A 51 -12.32 -1.76 -2.92
N ASN A 52 -12.47 -0.61 -3.59
CA ASN A 52 -11.57 0.52 -3.42
C ASN A 52 -11.62 1.08 -1.99
N TYR A 53 -12.81 1.19 -1.41
CA TYR A 53 -12.97 1.64 -0.03
C TYR A 53 -12.30 0.69 0.96
N GLY A 54 -12.49 -0.63 0.79
CA GLY A 54 -11.87 -1.66 1.62
C GLY A 54 -10.34 -1.65 1.49
N LEU A 55 -9.82 -1.58 0.26
CA LEU A 55 -8.38 -1.51 -0.02
C LEU A 55 -7.74 -0.29 0.66
N LEU A 56 -8.32 0.89 0.47
CA LEU A 56 -7.84 2.12 1.12
C LEU A 56 -7.92 2.03 2.65
N GLY A 57 -9.01 1.46 3.18
CA GLY A 57 -9.18 1.23 4.61
C GLY A 57 -8.11 0.31 5.20
N LEU A 58 -7.79 -0.79 4.51
CA LEU A 58 -6.74 -1.72 4.93
C LEU A 58 -5.35 -1.08 4.87
N MET A 59 -5.04 -0.33 3.82
CA MET A 59 -3.76 0.39 3.73
C MET A 59 -3.64 1.48 4.80
N PHE A 60 -4.73 2.17 5.12
CA PHE A 60 -4.77 3.15 6.20
C PHE A 60 -4.53 2.50 7.57
N LEU A 61 -5.21 1.39 7.86
CA LEU A 61 -4.99 0.60 9.08
C LEU A 61 -3.56 0.09 9.18
N ALA A 62 -3.00 -0.43 8.09
CA ALA A 62 -1.61 -0.86 8.04
C ALA A 62 -0.67 0.31 8.39
N GLY A 63 -0.92 1.50 7.86
CA GLY A 63 -0.15 2.71 8.18
C GLY A 63 -0.27 3.16 9.63
N LEU A 64 -1.43 2.96 10.26
CA LEU A 64 -1.65 3.27 11.69
C LEU A 64 -0.94 2.29 12.63
N GLU A 65 -0.72 1.05 12.22
CA GLU A 65 -0.02 0.02 13.00
C GLU A 65 1.51 0.26 13.06
N ILE A 66 2.02 1.21 12.27
CA ILE A 66 3.46 1.40 12.12
C ILE A 66 3.97 2.36 13.21
N ASP A 67 4.62 1.76 14.20
CA ASP A 67 5.28 2.49 15.28
C ASP A 67 6.60 3.10 14.79
N ARG A 68 6.76 4.41 15.00
CA ARG A 68 7.97 5.16 14.58
C ARG A 68 9.21 4.77 15.36
N ASP A 69 9.08 4.42 16.63
CA ASP A 69 10.21 4.06 17.50
C ASP A 69 10.68 2.63 17.19
N GLU A 70 9.75 1.70 16.93
CA GLU A 70 10.10 0.38 16.41
C GLU A 70 10.71 0.46 15.00
N LEU A 71 10.18 1.32 14.13
CA LEU A 71 10.76 1.56 12.80
C LEU A 71 12.22 2.04 12.89
N LYS A 72 12.51 2.98 13.80
CA LYS A 72 13.89 3.47 14.02
C LYS A 72 14.81 2.39 14.58
N LYS A 73 14.33 1.66 15.59
CA LYS A 73 15.06 0.59 16.26
C LYS A 73 15.44 -0.53 15.29
N HIS A 74 14.55 -0.86 14.36
CA HIS A 74 14.75 -1.92 13.38
C HIS A 74 15.12 -1.44 11.97
N PHE A 75 15.36 -0.13 11.79
CA PHE A 75 15.55 0.50 10.48
C PHE A 75 16.58 -0.21 9.60
N ARG A 76 17.73 -0.61 10.18
CA ARG A 76 18.78 -1.33 9.45
C ARG A 76 18.28 -2.69 8.94
N ARG A 77 17.57 -3.46 9.77
CA ARG A 77 17.06 -4.78 9.38
C ARG A 77 15.96 -4.64 8.32
N SER A 78 15.01 -3.73 8.54
CA SER A 78 13.93 -3.45 7.61
C SER A 78 14.45 -2.92 6.27
N SER A 79 15.50 -2.09 6.26
CA SER A 79 16.09 -1.54 5.04
C SER A 79 16.82 -2.59 4.23
N ILE A 80 17.60 -3.47 4.88
CA ILE A 80 18.27 -4.59 4.19
C ILE A 80 17.23 -5.55 3.62
N LEU A 81 16.18 -5.86 4.39
CA LEU A 81 15.08 -6.70 3.93
C LEU A 81 14.36 -6.06 2.73
N ALA A 82 13.99 -4.78 2.81
CA ALA A 82 13.33 -4.08 1.71
C ALA A 82 14.21 -4.02 0.45
N LEU A 83 15.49 -3.69 0.61
CA LEU A 83 16.41 -3.57 -0.51
C LEU A 83 16.62 -4.90 -1.21
N SER A 84 16.82 -5.97 -0.44
CA SER A 84 16.96 -7.33 -1.00
C SER A 84 15.66 -7.83 -1.61
N ALA A 85 14.52 -7.63 -0.93
CA ALA A 85 13.20 -8.03 -1.40
C ALA A 85 12.76 -7.30 -2.67
N TYR A 86 13.23 -6.07 -2.91
CA TYR A 86 12.93 -5.33 -4.13
C TYR A 86 13.97 -5.52 -5.23
N LEU A 87 15.25 -5.27 -4.95
CA LEU A 87 16.28 -5.24 -6.01
C LEU A 87 16.58 -6.62 -6.58
N ILE A 88 16.58 -7.68 -5.77
CA ILE A 88 16.91 -9.02 -6.26
C ILE A 88 15.83 -9.48 -7.26
N PRO A 89 14.51 -9.45 -6.93
CA PRO A 89 13.48 -9.74 -7.92
C PRO A 89 13.51 -8.77 -9.08
N PHE A 90 13.71 -7.47 -8.86
CA PHE A 90 13.73 -6.48 -9.93
C PHE A 90 14.77 -6.81 -11.00
N ILE A 91 16.01 -7.10 -10.61
CA ILE A 91 17.09 -7.41 -11.55
C ILE A 91 16.80 -8.70 -12.32
N VAL A 92 16.34 -9.74 -11.62
CA VAL A 92 16.04 -11.05 -12.23
C VAL A 92 14.86 -10.94 -13.21
N ILE A 93 13.80 -10.27 -12.81
CA ILE A 93 12.59 -10.09 -13.62
C ILE A 93 12.87 -9.16 -14.79
N PHE A 94 13.62 -8.08 -14.58
CA PHE A 94 14.01 -7.18 -15.66
C PHE A 94 14.85 -7.90 -16.72
N ALA A 95 15.87 -8.67 -16.30
CA ALA A 95 16.72 -9.40 -17.24
C ALA A 95 15.92 -10.44 -18.05
N THR A 96 15.02 -11.16 -17.38
CA THR A 96 14.15 -12.16 -18.04
C THR A 96 13.11 -11.50 -18.96
N ALA A 97 12.46 -10.43 -18.52
CA ALA A 97 11.50 -9.68 -19.33
C ALA A 97 12.16 -9.02 -20.54
N LEU A 98 13.39 -8.50 -20.41
CA LEU A 98 14.14 -7.91 -21.50
C LEU A 98 14.53 -8.94 -22.57
N ALA A 99 14.87 -10.16 -22.14
CA ALA A 99 15.13 -11.27 -23.05
C ALA A 99 13.89 -11.70 -23.86
N ILE A 100 12.67 -11.48 -23.33
CA ILE A 100 11.42 -11.88 -23.96
C ILE A 100 10.82 -10.75 -24.82
N THR A 101 10.71 -9.55 -24.24
CA THR A 101 10.01 -8.42 -24.87
C THR A 101 10.91 -7.64 -25.83
N LEU A 102 12.23 -7.67 -25.63
CA LEU A 102 13.22 -6.83 -26.31
C LEU A 102 12.97 -5.31 -26.19
N ASP A 103 12.06 -4.90 -25.30
CA ASP A 103 11.71 -3.50 -25.06
C ASP A 103 12.06 -3.09 -23.63
N LEU A 104 12.82 -2.00 -23.52
CA LEU A 104 13.30 -1.48 -22.23
C LEU A 104 12.14 -0.97 -21.37
N GLY A 105 11.14 -0.32 -21.97
CA GLY A 105 10.01 0.25 -21.25
C GLY A 105 9.13 -0.83 -20.63
N GLN A 106 8.66 -1.77 -21.45
CA GLN A 106 7.84 -2.92 -21.03
C GLN A 106 8.57 -3.76 -19.99
N SER A 107 9.85 -4.06 -20.19
CA SER A 107 10.64 -4.84 -19.23
C SER A 107 10.77 -4.14 -17.89
N THR A 108 10.96 -2.81 -17.90
CA THR A 108 11.03 -2.00 -16.68
C THR A 108 9.71 -2.06 -15.93
N LEU A 109 8.58 -1.87 -16.62
CA LEU A 109 7.26 -1.92 -15.99
C LEU A 109 6.96 -3.30 -15.40
N ILE A 110 7.22 -4.37 -16.13
CA ILE A 110 7.05 -5.75 -15.63
C ILE A 110 7.91 -5.99 -14.38
N ALA A 111 9.17 -5.54 -14.40
CA ALA A 111 10.06 -5.68 -13.26
C ALA A 111 9.58 -4.90 -12.03
N ILE A 112 9.14 -3.65 -12.19
CA ILE A 112 8.58 -2.86 -11.08
C ILE A 112 7.33 -3.55 -10.51
N SER A 113 6.38 -3.92 -11.37
CA SER A 113 5.10 -4.50 -10.96
C SER A 113 5.27 -5.81 -10.18
N LEU A 114 6.17 -6.70 -10.63
CA LEU A 114 6.35 -8.01 -9.98
C LEU A 114 7.33 -8.00 -8.80
N SER A 115 8.11 -6.92 -8.61
CA SER A 115 9.04 -6.78 -7.47
C SER A 115 8.43 -6.00 -6.31
N THR A 116 7.30 -5.33 -6.55
CA THR A 116 6.59 -4.57 -5.52
C THR A 116 5.79 -5.53 -4.63
N THR A 117 5.77 -5.25 -3.33
CA THR A 117 5.07 -6.07 -2.33
C THR A 117 3.77 -5.37 -1.89
N SER A 118 2.70 -6.11 -1.60
CA SER A 118 1.41 -5.52 -1.23
C SER A 118 1.20 -5.46 0.30
N LEU A 119 1.23 -4.26 0.88
CA LEU A 119 0.84 -4.03 2.29
C LEU A 119 -0.61 -4.44 2.58
N ALA A 120 -1.52 -4.22 1.63
CA ALA A 120 -2.94 -4.54 1.78
C ALA A 120 -3.20 -6.04 2.00
N LEU A 121 -2.35 -6.91 1.48
CA LEU A 121 -2.43 -8.37 1.69
C LEU A 121 -1.59 -8.82 2.88
N LEU A 122 -0.42 -8.20 3.11
CA LEU A 122 0.45 -8.55 4.22
C LEU A 122 -0.14 -8.19 5.58
N TYR A 123 -0.79 -7.03 5.72
CA TYR A 123 -1.32 -6.60 7.01
C TYR A 123 -2.39 -7.55 7.58
N PRO A 124 -3.46 -7.92 6.83
CA PRO A 124 -4.42 -8.92 7.29
C PRO A 124 -3.76 -10.26 7.60
N LEU A 125 -2.81 -10.71 6.76
CA LEU A 125 -2.09 -11.96 6.98
C LEU A 125 -1.30 -11.97 8.29
N LEU A 126 -0.53 -10.91 8.56
CA LEU A 126 0.23 -10.79 9.81
C LEU A 126 -0.72 -10.67 11.01
N ARG A 127 -1.87 -10.02 10.85
CA ARG A 127 -2.91 -9.90 11.87
C ARG A 127 -3.54 -11.25 12.19
N GLU A 128 -3.97 -11.99 11.18
CA GLU A 128 -4.54 -13.34 11.29
C GLU A 128 -3.58 -14.31 11.97
N ARG A 129 -2.28 -14.21 11.66
CA ARG A 129 -1.23 -15.04 12.27
C ARG A 129 -0.74 -14.55 13.63
N GLY A 130 -1.23 -13.41 14.12
CA GLY A 130 -0.84 -12.84 15.42
C GLY A 130 0.60 -12.29 15.44
N TYR A 131 1.18 -11.98 14.28
CA TYR A 131 2.56 -11.50 14.17
C TYR A 131 2.71 -9.98 14.30
N LEU A 132 1.61 -9.21 14.31
CA LEU A 132 1.66 -7.74 14.44
C LEU A 132 2.33 -7.25 15.73
N ASN A 133 2.28 -8.04 16.82
CA ASN A 133 2.90 -7.69 18.11
C ASN A 133 4.34 -8.19 18.25
N LEU A 134 4.90 -8.81 17.21
CA LEU A 134 6.24 -9.37 17.23
C LEU A 134 7.21 -8.46 16.47
N GLU A 135 8.48 -8.47 16.89
CA GLU A 135 9.56 -7.75 16.21
C GLU A 135 9.61 -8.09 14.70
N ILE A 136 9.41 -9.36 14.35
CA ILE A 136 9.42 -9.80 12.95
C ILE A 136 8.27 -9.18 12.13
N GLY A 137 7.09 -9.00 12.72
CA GLY A 137 5.95 -8.36 12.06
C GLY A 137 6.22 -6.89 11.79
N HIS A 138 6.76 -6.17 12.76
CA HIS A 138 7.17 -4.77 12.58
C HIS A 138 8.26 -4.62 11.52
N VAL A 139 9.26 -5.52 11.50
CA VAL A 139 10.31 -5.53 10.46
C VAL A 139 9.71 -5.75 9.07
N ILE A 140 8.79 -6.71 8.92
CA ILE A 140 8.14 -7.01 7.62
C ILE A 140 7.28 -5.82 7.15
N LEU A 141 6.43 -5.25 8.01
CA LEU A 141 5.59 -4.09 7.66
C LEU A 141 6.45 -2.89 7.28
N SER A 142 7.49 -2.61 8.07
CA SER A 142 8.44 -1.54 7.79
C SER A 142 9.17 -1.74 6.46
N ALA A 143 9.58 -2.98 6.17
CA ALA A 143 10.24 -3.31 4.93
C ALA A 143 9.29 -3.14 3.73
N ALA A 144 8.05 -3.60 3.85
CA ALA A 144 7.05 -3.43 2.79
C ALA A 144 6.78 -1.95 2.47
N MET A 145 6.70 -1.06 3.47
CA MET A 145 6.63 0.39 3.22
C MET A 145 7.84 0.93 2.44
N LEU A 146 9.06 0.47 2.78
CA LEU A 146 10.27 0.90 2.09
C LEU A 146 10.28 0.39 0.64
N VAL A 147 9.75 -0.82 0.40
CA VAL A 147 9.55 -1.35 -0.96
C VAL A 147 8.60 -0.46 -1.77
N ASP A 148 7.49 0.02 -1.19
CA ASP A 148 6.58 0.95 -1.86
C ASP A 148 7.27 2.28 -2.23
N ILE A 149 8.19 2.77 -1.39
CA ILE A 149 9.01 3.95 -1.72
C ILE A 149 9.96 3.64 -2.89
N PHE A 150 10.60 2.46 -2.89
CA PHE A 150 11.52 2.07 -3.97
C PHE A 150 10.80 1.86 -5.31
N SER A 151 9.61 1.27 -5.30
CA SER A 151 8.78 1.11 -6.50
C SER A 151 8.31 2.46 -7.02
N MET A 152 7.84 3.36 -6.15
CA MET A 152 7.45 4.73 -6.54
C MET A 152 8.62 5.51 -7.15
N ILE A 153 9.83 5.42 -6.58
CA ILE A 153 11.02 6.04 -7.14
C ILE A 153 11.35 5.44 -8.51
N SER A 154 11.29 4.12 -8.63
CA SER A 154 11.59 3.40 -9.87
C SER A 154 10.60 3.77 -10.97
N LEU A 155 9.31 3.89 -10.65
CA LEU A 155 8.26 4.30 -11.57
C LEU A 155 8.45 5.76 -12.00
N SER A 156 8.80 6.64 -11.06
CA SER A 156 9.12 8.04 -11.35
C SER A 156 10.30 8.18 -12.32
N ILE A 157 11.33 7.34 -12.18
CA ILE A 157 12.48 7.29 -13.09
C ILE A 157 12.05 6.72 -14.45
N ALA A 158 11.30 5.62 -14.46
CA ALA A 158 10.87 4.93 -15.69
C ALA A 158 10.06 5.84 -16.63
N PHE A 159 9.18 6.68 -16.07
CA PHE A 159 8.38 7.63 -16.85
C PHE A 159 9.01 9.01 -17.02
N SER A 160 10.27 9.20 -16.57
CA SER A 160 10.91 10.53 -16.54
C SER A 160 10.06 11.59 -15.82
N ALA A 161 9.24 11.16 -14.86
CA ALA A 161 8.34 12.03 -14.10
C ALA A 161 9.09 12.88 -13.05
N ILE A 162 10.42 12.73 -12.96
CA ILE A 162 11.27 13.55 -12.09
C ILE A 162 11.45 14.93 -12.72
N THR A 163 10.55 15.84 -12.34
CA THR A 163 10.57 17.25 -12.71
C THR A 163 11.00 18.11 -11.51
N TYR A 164 11.37 19.37 -11.70
CA TYR A 164 11.56 20.32 -10.60
C TYR A 164 10.37 20.35 -9.61
N LEU A 165 9.14 20.15 -10.11
CA LEU A 165 7.93 20.06 -9.28
C LEU A 165 7.91 18.83 -8.36
N SER A 166 8.40 17.67 -8.82
CA SER A 166 8.43 16.46 -7.97
C SER A 166 9.48 16.55 -6.87
N LEU A 167 10.61 17.19 -7.15
CA LEU A 167 11.61 17.56 -6.13
C LEU A 167 11.02 18.52 -5.09
N ILE A 168 10.33 19.57 -5.53
CA ILE A 168 9.64 20.51 -4.64
C ILE A 168 8.59 19.78 -3.78
N PHE A 169 7.80 18.89 -4.37
CA PHE A 169 6.82 18.08 -3.65
C PHE A 169 7.48 17.18 -2.61
N LEU A 170 8.58 16.52 -2.93
CA LEU A 170 9.30 15.66 -1.99
C LEU A 170 9.85 16.46 -0.81
N ILE A 171 10.33 17.69 -1.06
CA ILE A 171 10.73 18.63 -0.01
C ILE A 171 9.53 19.06 0.84
N ILE A 172 8.39 19.40 0.23
CA ILE A 172 7.15 19.76 0.93
C ILE A 172 6.68 18.59 1.79
N LEU A 173 6.68 17.36 1.25
CA LEU A 173 6.30 16.13 1.95
C LEU A 173 7.20 15.88 3.16
N ALA A 174 8.53 15.99 2.99
CA ALA A 174 9.48 15.84 4.08
C ALA A 174 9.29 16.91 5.18
N LEU A 175 9.09 18.16 4.77
CA LEU A 175 8.81 19.26 5.68
C LEU A 175 7.49 19.03 6.42
N PHE A 176 6.48 18.55 5.72
CA PHE A 176 5.18 18.21 6.26
C PHE A 176 5.25 17.07 7.28
N MET A 177 5.95 15.96 6.97
CA MET A 177 6.17 14.85 7.89
C MET A 177 6.89 15.26 9.18
N PHE A 178 7.77 16.27 9.10
CA PHE A 178 8.48 16.80 10.25
C PHE A 178 7.64 17.78 11.08
N HIS A 179 6.87 18.66 10.44
CA HIS A 179 6.10 19.71 11.13
C HIS A 179 4.73 19.24 11.62
N ALA A 180 4.04 18.35 10.88
CA ALA A 180 2.69 17.91 11.22
C ALA A 180 2.55 17.32 12.64
N PRO A 181 3.46 16.45 13.14
CA PRO A 181 3.38 15.96 14.51
C PRO A 181 3.60 17.05 15.57
N ARG A 182 4.34 18.12 15.22
CA ARG A 182 4.63 19.24 16.12
C ARG A 182 3.43 20.18 16.22
N VAL A 183 2.82 20.51 15.07
CA VAL A 183 1.60 21.30 14.98
C VAL A 183 0.43 20.56 15.61
N GLY A 184 0.28 19.27 15.35
CA GLY A 184 -0.75 18.42 15.96
C GLY A 184 -0.68 18.43 17.47
N ARG A 185 0.51 18.14 18.06
CA ARG A 185 0.69 18.19 19.52
C ARG A 185 0.33 19.54 20.13
N TRP A 186 0.71 20.65 19.47
CA TRP A 186 0.36 21.99 19.93
C TRP A 186 -1.15 22.25 19.86
N LEU A 187 -1.80 21.84 18.77
CA LEU A 187 -3.24 22.02 18.57
C LEU A 187 -4.05 21.19 19.57
N PHE A 188 -3.67 19.93 19.77
CA PHE A 188 -4.36 18.99 20.67
C PHE A 188 -4.20 19.41 22.14
N ALA A 189 -3.03 19.92 22.53
CA ALA A 189 -2.82 20.45 23.88
C ALA A 189 -3.65 21.71 24.17
N ARG A 190 -3.98 22.50 23.14
CA ARG A 190 -4.73 23.75 23.28
C ARG A 190 -6.24 23.54 23.43
N TYR A 191 -6.77 22.43 22.90
CA TYR A 191 -8.21 22.17 22.87
C TYR A 191 -8.55 20.81 23.47
N SER A 192 -8.17 20.61 24.74
CA SER A 192 -8.34 19.35 25.46
C SER A 192 -9.80 18.90 25.61
N GLU A 193 -10.77 19.82 25.58
CA GLU A 193 -12.19 19.49 25.80
C GLU A 193 -12.87 18.84 24.58
N ASN A 194 -12.36 19.06 23.36
CA ASN A 194 -12.89 18.49 22.10
C ASN A 194 -11.78 17.76 21.31
N LEU A 195 -10.94 16.98 22.01
CA LEU A 195 -9.77 16.29 21.45
C LEU A 195 -10.11 15.46 20.20
N ALA A 196 -11.12 14.59 20.28
CA ALA A 196 -11.47 13.68 19.18
C ALA A 196 -11.90 14.43 17.90
N GLU A 197 -12.68 15.51 18.05
CA GLU A 197 -13.13 16.29 16.90
C GLU A 197 -11.96 17.00 16.20
N ILE A 198 -11.04 17.56 16.99
CA ILE A 198 -9.90 18.32 16.48
C ILE A 198 -8.82 17.41 15.90
N GLU A 199 -8.57 16.27 16.53
CA GLU A 199 -7.68 15.24 16.00
C GLU A 199 -8.17 14.74 14.64
N LEU A 200 -9.46 14.41 14.53
CA LEU A 200 -10.05 13.95 13.28
C LEU A 200 -10.00 15.04 12.19
N LYS A 201 -10.35 16.29 12.53
CA LYS A 201 -10.23 17.42 11.59
C LYS A 201 -8.79 17.68 11.15
N PHE A 202 -7.83 17.52 12.06
CA PHE A 202 -6.41 17.68 11.74
C PHE A 202 -5.90 16.57 10.82
N ILE A 203 -6.24 15.31 11.11
CA ILE A 203 -5.89 14.17 10.25
C ILE A 203 -6.52 14.33 8.86
N LEU A 204 -7.79 14.73 8.77
CA LEU A 204 -8.45 15.01 7.49
C LEU A 204 -7.76 16.15 6.74
N LEU A 205 -7.45 17.26 7.41
CA LEU A 205 -6.72 18.38 6.81
C LEU A 205 -5.37 17.90 6.25
N VAL A 206 -4.66 17.07 7.02
CA VAL A 206 -3.38 16.50 6.62
C VAL A 206 -3.53 15.64 5.36
N LEU A 207 -4.47 14.70 5.36
CA LEU A 207 -4.71 13.80 4.22
C LEU A 207 -5.13 14.58 2.96
N LEU A 208 -6.05 15.53 3.10
CA LEU A 208 -6.53 16.36 1.99
C LEU A 208 -5.42 17.27 1.43
N ALA A 209 -4.59 17.85 2.30
CA ALA A 209 -3.46 18.65 1.87
C ALA A 209 -2.46 17.82 1.06
N LEU A 210 -2.11 16.63 1.55
CA LEU A 210 -1.22 15.71 0.84
C LEU A 210 -1.78 15.29 -0.52
N LEU A 211 -3.07 14.95 -0.58
CA LEU A 211 -3.74 14.58 -1.82
C LEU A 211 -3.75 15.74 -2.83
N PHE A 212 -4.10 16.95 -2.37
CA PHE A 212 -4.12 18.16 -3.20
C PHE A 212 -2.74 18.45 -3.82
N PHE A 213 -1.67 18.35 -3.02
CA PHE A 213 -0.32 18.55 -3.53
C PHE A 213 0.11 17.41 -4.47
N ALA A 214 -0.27 16.16 -4.18
CA ALA A 214 0.07 15.02 -5.04
C ALA A 214 -0.56 15.13 -6.43
N GLU A 215 -1.84 15.52 -6.52
CA GLU A 215 -2.55 15.73 -7.79
C GLU A 215 -1.91 16.87 -8.61
N ARG A 216 -1.54 17.97 -7.96
CA ARG A 216 -0.94 19.14 -8.63
C ARG A 216 0.45 18.89 -9.19
N VAL A 217 1.16 17.89 -8.69
CA VAL A 217 2.54 17.58 -9.10
C VAL A 217 2.57 16.50 -10.18
N MET A 218 1.41 16.02 -10.68
CA MET A 218 1.31 14.93 -11.66
C MET A 218 1.96 13.63 -11.19
N ILE A 219 2.14 13.45 -9.86
CA ILE A 219 2.60 12.18 -9.27
C ILE A 219 1.42 11.19 -9.16
N SER A 220 0.19 11.65 -9.37
CA SER A 220 -1.02 10.83 -9.36
C SER A 220 -0.92 9.61 -10.28
N GLU A 221 -0.29 9.71 -11.45
CA GLU A 221 -0.11 8.57 -12.35
C GLU A 221 0.91 7.54 -11.85
N ALA A 222 1.82 7.91 -10.94
CA ALA A 222 2.82 6.99 -10.37
C ALA A 222 2.41 6.42 -8.99
N VAL A 223 1.42 7.02 -8.33
CA VAL A 223 0.93 6.58 -7.00
C VAL A 223 -0.44 5.90 -7.08
N LEU A 224 -1.22 6.13 -8.14
CA LEU A 224 -2.53 5.51 -8.37
C LEU A 224 -2.51 4.42 -9.47
N ALA A 225 -1.34 4.15 -10.07
CA ALA A 225 -1.16 3.06 -11.04
C ALA A 225 -0.77 1.73 -10.35
#